data_AF-L1KX38-F1
#
_entry.id   AF-L1KX38-F1
#
_cell.length_a   1.000
_cell.length_b   1.000
_cell.length_c   1.000
_cell.angle_alpha   90.00
_cell.angle_beta   90.00
_cell.angle_gamma   90.00
#
_symmetry.space_group_name_H-M   'P 1'
#
loop_
_entity.id
_entity.type
_entity.pdbx_description
1 polymer ?
#
loop_
_entity_poly.entity_id
_entity_poly.type
_entity_poly.pdbx_seq_one_letter_code
_entity_poly.pdbx_strand_id
1 'polypeptide(L)'
;MNIDAVYDPGAAVYDADAIDPDDTGTPPSGHLAVVVAHGFTGDVDRPHVRRVARTLARHGSVVTFSFRGHGRSGGHSTVGDREVLDLAAAVRWARELGHTRVATVGFWGYLPRP
;
A
#
# COMPACT_ATOMS: atom_id res chain seq x y z
N MET A 1 -8.35 -14.26 -9.03
CA MET A 1 -7.04 -13.80 -9.52
C MET A 1 -6.20 -13.41 -8.31
N ASN A 2 -4.89 -13.72 -8.30
CA ASN A 2 -4.01 -13.39 -7.18
C ASN A 2 -3.35 -12.02 -7.37
N ILE A 3 -3.36 -11.19 -6.32
CA ILE A 3 -2.69 -9.89 -6.26
C ILE A 3 -1.52 -10.00 -5.31
N ASP A 4 -0.33 -9.70 -5.81
CA ASP A 4 0.90 -9.62 -5.02
C ASP A 4 0.87 -8.34 -4.18
N ALA A 5 0.91 -8.46 -2.86
CA ALA A 5 0.79 -7.35 -1.94
C ALA A 5 1.64 -7.53 -0.69
N VAL A 6 2.14 -6.40 -0.17
CA VAL A 6 2.99 -6.32 1.02
C VAL A 6 2.38 -5.29 1.96
N TYR A 7 2.29 -5.66 3.23
CA TYR A 7 1.87 -4.80 4.33
C TYR A 7 3.07 -4.46 5.21
N ASP A 8 3.30 -3.15 5.42
CA ASP A 8 4.25 -2.61 6.38
C ASP A 8 3.43 -1.90 7.47
N PRO A 9 3.41 -2.39 8.72
CA PRO A 9 2.60 -1.78 9.78
C PRO A 9 3.04 -0.35 10.13
N GLY A 10 4.24 0.07 9.70
CA GLY A 10 4.80 1.38 10.02
C GLY A 10 5.18 1.52 11.50
N ALA A 11 5.96 2.55 11.81
CA ALA A 11 6.11 2.99 13.20
C ALA A 11 4.92 3.92 13.47
N ALA A 12 4.00 3.52 14.35
CA ALA A 12 2.93 4.39 14.82
C ALA A 12 3.54 5.55 15.61
N VAL A 13 3.96 6.63 14.92
CA VAL A 13 4.49 7.85 15.54
C VAL A 13 3.43 8.94 15.44
N TYR A 14 2.28 8.68 16.06
CA TYR A 14 1.26 9.67 16.35
C TYR A 14 0.51 9.17 17.59
N ASP A 15 0.66 9.94 18.67
CA ASP A 15 0.39 9.61 20.09
C ASP A 15 1.31 8.56 20.74
N ALA A 16 2.46 9.04 21.23
CA ALA A 16 3.32 8.28 22.14
C ALA A 16 2.70 8.04 23.53
N ASP A 17 1.48 8.54 23.79
CA ASP A 17 0.79 8.41 25.08
C ASP A 17 -0.19 7.22 25.14
N ALA A 18 -0.33 6.45 24.05
CA ALA A 18 -1.28 5.32 23.95
C ALA A 18 -0.62 3.97 23.64
N ILE A 19 0.62 3.74 24.10
CA ILE A 19 1.25 2.41 24.00
C ILE A 19 0.67 1.53 25.12
N ASP A 20 -0.31 0.70 24.77
CA ASP A 20 -0.74 -0.42 25.60
C ASP A 20 0.37 -1.50 25.55
N PRO A 21 0.94 -1.93 26.69
CA PRO A 21 1.98 -2.95 26.72
C PRO A 21 1.51 -4.34 26.23
N ASP A 22 0.22 -4.54 25.96
CA ASP A 22 -0.34 -5.74 25.32
C ASP A 22 -0.60 -5.57 23.80
N ASP A 23 -0.01 -4.53 23.16
CA ASP A 23 -0.18 -4.25 21.73
C ASP A 23 0.35 -5.40 20.85
N THR A 24 -0.60 -6.19 20.34
CA THR A 24 -0.39 -7.32 19.43
C THR A 24 0.06 -6.93 18.02
N GLY A 25 0.38 -5.65 17.78
CA GLY A 25 0.68 -5.11 16.45
C GLY A 25 -0.58 -4.88 15.61
N THR A 26 -1.75 -4.89 16.25
CA THR A 26 -3.00 -4.46 15.63
C THR A 26 -3.04 -2.94 15.76
N PRO A 27 -2.84 -2.18 14.66
CA PRO A 27 -2.84 -0.74 14.74
C PRO A 27 -4.18 -0.27 15.33
N PRO A 28 -4.18 0.65 16.31
CA PRO A 28 -5.41 1.12 16.91
C PRO A 28 -6.38 1.54 15.82
N SER A 29 -7.67 1.27 16.00
CA SER A 29 -8.68 1.33 14.92
C SER A 29 -8.78 2.70 14.22
N GLY A 30 -8.10 3.76 14.68
CA GLY A 30 -7.98 5.07 14.04
C GLY A 30 -6.68 5.34 13.25
N HIS A 31 -5.74 4.39 13.14
CA HIS A 31 -4.45 4.60 12.49
C HIS A 31 -4.58 4.61 10.96
N LEU A 32 -3.88 5.55 10.32
CA LEU A 32 -3.91 5.72 8.87
C LEU A 32 -3.18 4.55 8.20
N ALA A 33 -3.86 3.89 7.25
CA ALA A 33 -3.22 3.07 6.24
C ALA A 33 -3.13 3.81 4.91
N VAL A 34 -1.95 3.79 4.29
CA VAL A 34 -1.71 4.33 2.96
C VAL A 34 -1.54 3.19 1.96
N VAL A 35 -2.45 3.09 1.01
CA VAL A 35 -2.39 2.14 -0.11
C VAL A 35 -1.63 2.80 -1.26
N VAL A 36 -0.47 2.27 -1.61
CA VAL A 36 0.41 2.79 -2.66
C VAL A 36 0.18 2.01 -3.95
N ALA A 37 -0.35 2.71 -4.95
CA ALA A 37 -0.57 2.20 -6.30
C ALA A 37 0.59 2.64 -7.21
N HIS A 38 1.38 1.69 -7.71
CA HIS A 38 2.49 1.99 -8.62
C HIS A 38 2.00 2.34 -10.03
N GLY A 39 2.82 3.03 -10.83
CA GLY A 39 2.50 3.35 -12.22
C GLY A 39 2.61 2.15 -13.18
N PHE A 40 2.26 2.37 -14.44
CA PHE A 40 2.17 1.36 -15.52
C PHE A 40 3.41 0.48 -15.78
N THR A 41 4.59 0.80 -15.23
CA THR A 41 5.80 -0.04 -15.37
C THR A 41 6.37 -0.47 -14.01
N GLY A 42 5.61 -0.23 -12.94
CA GLY A 42 6.00 -0.57 -11.59
C GLY A 42 5.59 -1.99 -11.20
N ASP A 43 6.13 -2.42 -10.07
CA ASP A 43 5.70 -3.58 -9.30
C ASP A 43 6.14 -3.36 -7.84
N VAL A 44 5.60 -4.14 -6.91
CA VAL A 44 5.86 -3.98 -5.47
C VAL A 44 7.35 -4.04 -5.08
N ASP A 45 8.17 -4.73 -5.87
CA ASP A 45 9.59 -4.93 -5.58
C ASP A 45 10.49 -3.82 -6.13
N ARG A 46 9.95 -2.88 -6.91
CA ARG A 46 10.76 -1.81 -7.50
C ARG A 46 11.38 -0.91 -6.43
N PRO A 47 12.66 -0.51 -6.58
CA PRO A 47 13.34 0.34 -5.60
C PRO A 47 12.62 1.65 -5.29
N HIS A 48 11.97 2.27 -6.28
CA HIS A 48 11.21 3.50 -6.07
C HIS A 48 9.93 3.27 -5.26
N VAL A 49 9.21 2.16 -5.47
CA VAL A 49 8.03 1.78 -4.69
C VAL A 49 8.43 1.48 -3.25
N ARG A 50 9.48 0.68 -3.04
CA ARG A 50 10.02 0.39 -1.70
C ARG A 50 10.50 1.64 -0.96
N ARG A 51 11.08 2.62 -1.68
CA ARG A 51 11.50 3.91 -1.09
C ARG A 51 10.30 4.76 -0.65
N VAL A 52 9.25 4.81 -1.48
CA VAL A 52 8.00 5.48 -1.13
C VAL A 52 7.37 4.82 0.09
N ALA A 53 7.25 3.49 0.09
CA ALA A 53 6.69 2.74 1.20
C ALA A 53 7.41 3.03 2.52
N ARG A 54 8.74 2.93 2.53
CA ARG A 54 9.56 3.25 3.72
C ARG A 54 9.41 4.69 4.19
N THR A 55 9.14 5.61 3.28
CA THR A 55 8.93 7.03 3.61
C THR A 55 7.56 7.22 4.27
N LEU A 56 6.53 6.61 3.70
CA LEU A 56 5.16 6.69 4.20
C LEU A 56 4.97 5.89 5.49
N ALA A 57 5.74 4.83 5.70
CA ALA A 57 5.73 4.00 6.91
C ALA A 57 6.07 4.77 8.20
N ARG A 58 6.64 5.98 8.08
CA ARG A 58 6.86 6.91 9.20
C ARG A 58 5.60 7.67 9.62
N HIS A 59 4.55 7.63 8.80
CA HIS A 59 3.30 8.39 8.96
C HIS A 59 2.08 7.48 9.14
N GLY A 60 2.28 6.17 9.12
CA GLY A 60 1.24 5.17 9.30
C GLY A 60 1.56 3.88 8.57
N SER A 61 0.63 2.95 8.61
CA SER A 61 0.80 1.66 7.95
C SER A 61 0.71 1.83 6.44
N VAL A 62 1.39 0.98 5.69
CA VAL A 62 1.48 1.06 4.24
C VAL A 62 1.11 -0.29 3.64
N VAL A 63 0.20 -0.26 2.67
CA VAL A 63 -0.07 -1.40 1.80
C VAL A 63 0.49 -1.08 0.42
N THR A 64 1.38 -1.92 -0.08
CA THR A 64 1.83 -1.88 -1.48
C THR A 64 1.32 -3.11 -2.19
N PHE A 65 1.01 -2.99 -3.48
CA PHE A 65 0.54 -4.11 -4.27
C PHE A 65 0.98 -3.96 -5.73
N SER A 66 1.06 -5.08 -6.44
CA SER A 66 1.28 -5.10 -7.88
C SER A 66 -0.05 -5.15 -8.63
N PHE A 67 -0.29 -4.24 -9.56
CA PHE A 67 -1.47 -4.29 -10.45
C PHE A 67 -1.49 -5.60 -11.26
N ARG A 68 -2.66 -5.98 -11.77
CA ARG A 68 -2.78 -7.07 -12.75
C ARG A 68 -1.78 -6.93 -13.89
N GLY A 69 -1.18 -8.05 -14.28
CA GLY A 69 -0.15 -8.10 -15.33
C GLY A 69 1.21 -7.52 -14.94
N HIS A 70 1.45 -7.20 -13.66
CA HIS A 70 2.71 -6.68 -13.14
C HIS A 70 3.26 -7.53 -11.99
N GLY A 71 4.59 -7.53 -11.82
CA GLY A 71 5.25 -8.26 -10.74
C GLY A 71 4.86 -9.74 -10.74
N ARG A 72 4.41 -10.24 -9.58
CA ARG A 72 3.89 -11.61 -9.42
C ARG A 72 2.37 -11.69 -9.49
N SER A 73 1.67 -10.57 -9.71
CA SER A 73 0.22 -10.57 -9.89
C SER A 73 -0.15 -11.23 -11.21
N GLY A 74 -1.24 -12.02 -11.20
CA GLY A 74 -1.71 -12.70 -12.40
C GLY A 74 -2.34 -11.73 -13.43
N GLY A 75 -3.05 -12.28 -14.42
CA GLY A 75 -3.88 -11.50 -15.35
C GLY A 75 -3.10 -10.63 -16.35
N HIS A 76 -3.81 -9.74 -17.04
CA HIS A 76 -3.26 -8.81 -18.02
C HIS A 76 -3.62 -7.37 -17.63
N SER A 77 -2.68 -6.46 -17.87
CA SER A 77 -2.97 -5.03 -17.74
C SER A 77 -4.02 -4.60 -18.76
N THR A 78 -4.95 -3.80 -18.29
CA THR A 78 -5.99 -3.13 -19.07
C THR A 78 -5.79 -1.62 -19.10
N VAL A 79 -4.61 -1.14 -18.69
CA VAL A 79 -4.19 0.28 -18.76
C VAL A 79 -5.17 1.24 -18.04
N GLY A 80 -5.85 0.75 -17.01
CA GLY A 80 -6.71 1.57 -16.13
C GLY A 80 -8.14 1.06 -15.97
N ASP A 81 -8.66 0.27 -16.90
CA ASP A 81 -10.07 -0.18 -16.88
C ASP A 81 -10.35 -1.10 -15.67
N ARG A 82 -9.62 -2.21 -15.58
CA ARG A 82 -9.81 -3.19 -14.50
C ARG A 82 -8.82 -3.03 -13.35
N GLU A 83 -7.76 -2.25 -13.54
CA GLU A 83 -6.80 -1.91 -12.48
C GLU A 83 -7.49 -1.28 -11.25
N VAL A 84 -8.58 -0.53 -11.44
CA VAL A 84 -9.36 0.03 -10.31
C VAL A 84 -9.85 -1.06 -9.34
N LEU A 85 -10.11 -2.28 -9.83
CA LEU A 85 -10.54 -3.40 -9.00
C LEU A 85 -9.41 -3.96 -8.13
N ASP A 86 -8.16 -3.88 -8.60
CA ASP A 86 -6.99 -4.29 -7.83
C ASP A 86 -6.75 -3.31 -6.68
N LEU A 87 -6.89 -2.00 -6.96
CA LEU A 87 -6.84 -0.97 -5.94
C LEU A 87 -7.96 -1.15 -4.89
N ALA A 88 -9.18 -1.43 -5.34
CA ALA A 88 -10.30 -1.69 -4.44
C ALA A 88 -10.05 -2.92 -3.56
N ALA A 89 -9.44 -3.97 -4.11
CA ALA A 89 -9.06 -5.16 -3.34
C ALA A 89 -7.99 -4.86 -2.27
N ALA A 90 -6.98 -4.05 -2.60
CA ALA A 90 -5.95 -3.62 -1.65
C ALA A 90 -6.53 -2.75 -0.52
N VAL A 91 -7.45 -1.82 -0.85
CA VAL A 91 -8.16 -1.00 0.14
C VAL A 91 -9.04 -1.86 1.06
N ARG A 92 -9.74 -2.85 0.51
CA ARG A 92 -10.53 -3.80 1.32
C ARG A 92 -9.61 -4.57 2.27
N TRP A 93 -8.47 -5.04 1.79
CA TRP A 93 -7.51 -5.77 2.62
C TRP A 93 -6.99 -4.89 3.77
N ALA A 94 -6.66 -3.61 3.52
CA ALA A 94 -6.28 -2.67 4.58
C ALA A 94 -7.36 -2.52 5.67
N ARG A 95 -8.65 -2.54 5.28
CA ARG A 95 -9.76 -2.50 6.25
C ARG A 95 -9.91 -3.80 7.03
N GLU A 96 -9.69 -4.95 6.39
CA GLU A 96 -9.69 -6.27 7.04
C GLU A 96 -8.56 -6.39 8.08
N LEU A 97 -7.47 -5.64 7.91
CA LEU A 97 -6.40 -5.50 8.90
C LEU A 97 -6.74 -4.56 10.07
N GLY A 98 -7.94 -3.94 10.09
CA GLY A 98 -8.42 -3.10 11.20
C GLY A 98 -8.37 -1.59 10.96
N HIS A 99 -7.87 -1.12 9.82
CA HIS A 99 -7.78 0.32 9.53
C HIS A 99 -9.13 0.92 9.13
N THR A 100 -9.64 1.85 9.94
CA THR A 100 -10.84 2.63 9.57
C THR A 100 -10.51 3.83 8.67
N ARG A 101 -9.27 4.32 8.70
CA ARG A 101 -8.77 5.43 7.87
C ARG A 101 -7.82 4.90 6.81
N VAL A 102 -8.24 4.95 5.54
CA VAL A 102 -7.43 4.49 4.40
C VAL A 102 -7.30 5.60 3.37
N ALA A 103 -6.08 5.93 2.97
CA ALA A 103 -5.78 6.84 1.87
C ALA A 103 -5.10 6.08 0.73
N THR A 104 -5.34 6.49 -0.51
CA THR A 104 -4.67 5.92 -1.69
C THR A 104 -3.71 6.95 -2.28
N VAL A 105 -2.49 6.53 -2.60
CA VAL A 105 -1.50 7.35 -3.32
C VAL A 105 -1.11 6.62 -4.59
N GLY A 106 -1.27 7.29 -5.73
CA GLY A 106 -0.92 6.75 -7.04
C GLY A 106 0.18 7.56 -7.70
N PHE A 107 1.12 6.89 -8.36
CA PHE A 107 2.16 7.55 -9.16
C PHE A 107 2.00 7.16 -10.63
N TRP A 108 1.82 8.15 -11.51
CA TRP A 108 2.02 7.94 -12.95
C TRP A 108 3.52 8.03 -13.27
N GLY A 109 4.03 7.10 -14.07
CA GLY A 109 5.47 7.01 -14.35
C GLY A 109 5.98 8.28 -15.01
N TYR A 110 6.85 9.02 -14.30
CA TYR A 110 7.70 10.04 -14.91
C TYR A 110 8.93 9.31 -15.46
N LEU A 111 9.08 9.25 -16.78
CA LEU A 111 10.38 8.94 -17.39
C LEU A 111 11.35 10.05 -16.93
N PRO A 112 12.44 9.73 -16.22
CA PRO A 112 13.48 10.73 -16.04
C PRO A 112 13.95 11.14 -17.44
N ARG A 113 13.84 12.43 -17.75
CA ARG A 113 14.51 12.98 -18.93
C ARG A 113 16.03 12.85 -18.72
N PRO A 114 16.79 12.58 -19.80
CA PRO A 114 18.22 12.30 -19.74
C PRO A 114 19.03 13.42 -19.08
#